data_AF-A0A8T6G0Z5-F1
#
_entry.id   AF-A0A8T6G0Z5-F1
#
_cell.length_a   1.000
_cell.length_b   1.000
_cell.length_c   1.000
_cell.angle_alpha   90.00
_cell.angle_beta   90.00
_cell.angle_gamma   90.00
#
_symmetry.space_group_name_H-M   'P 1'
#
loop_
_entity.id
_entity.type
_entity.pdbx_description
1 polymer ?
#
loop_
_entity_poly.entity_id
_entity_poly.type
_entity_poly.pdbx_seq_one_letter_code
_entity_poly.pdbx_strand_id
1 'polypeptide(L)'
;MKGVILVGGSGSRLDPLTRVTNKHLLPIYDKPMVFYPIQALVNAGVTDIMLVTGGNNAGDFLRLLGNGSDFGLKRLHYTYQDRPAGIAHALGLTRDFADGDSLLLMLGDNIIEGNLLQARRNFEAQGQGARVVLT
;
A
#
# COMPACT_ATOMS: atom_id res chain seq x y z
N MET A 1 -5.53 10.96 -9.25
CA MET A 1 -5.10 9.57 -8.98
C MET A 1 -4.66 9.45 -7.53
N LYS A 2 -5.23 8.48 -6.82
CA LYS A 2 -4.93 8.17 -5.41
C LYS A 2 -4.18 6.84 -5.30
N GLY A 3 -3.45 6.65 -4.21
CA GLY A 3 -2.68 5.43 -3.94
C GLY A 3 -3.40 4.45 -3.03
N VAL A 4 -3.22 3.16 -3.26
CA VAL A 4 -3.67 2.10 -2.35
C VAL A 4 -2.52 1.15 -2.08
N ILE A 5 -2.24 0.87 -0.81
CA ILE A 5 -1.25 -0.12 -0.40
C ILE A 5 -1.96 -1.21 0.41
N LEU A 6 -1.81 -2.46 -0.01
CA LEU A 6 -2.38 -3.60 0.69
C LEU A 6 -1.32 -4.22 1.62
N VAL A 7 -1.49 -4.05 2.93
CA VAL A 7 -0.60 -4.60 3.98
C VAL A 7 -1.28 -5.68 4.85
N GLY A 8 -2.34 -6.30 4.32
CA GLY A 8 -3.04 -7.39 4.98
C GLY A 8 -2.34 -8.75 4.88
N GLY A 9 -2.93 -9.77 5.51
CA GLY A 9 -2.46 -11.15 5.49
C GLY A 9 -1.72 -11.58 6.75
N SER A 10 -1.82 -12.87 7.07
CA SER A 10 -1.27 -13.46 8.30
C SER A 10 0.24 -13.70 8.26
N GLY A 11 0.85 -13.64 7.07
CA GLY A 11 2.29 -13.90 6.91
C GLY A 11 2.73 -15.29 7.36
N SER A 12 1.84 -16.29 7.42
CA SER A 12 2.08 -17.61 8.02
C SER A 12 3.30 -18.36 7.48
N ARG A 13 3.74 -18.07 6.24
CA ARG A 13 4.98 -18.62 5.66
C ARG A 13 6.26 -18.12 6.34
N LEU A 14 6.19 -17.02 7.08
CA LEU A 14 7.29 -16.40 7.81
C LEU A 14 7.19 -16.65 9.32
N ASP A 15 6.37 -17.61 9.76
CA ASP A 15 6.36 -18.06 11.15
C ASP A 15 7.78 -18.52 11.56
N PRO A 16 8.29 -18.14 12.76
CA PRO A 16 7.61 -17.46 13.86
C PRO A 16 7.68 -15.93 13.85
N LEU A 17 8.33 -15.31 12.86
CA LEU A 17 8.56 -13.85 12.83
C LEU A 17 7.24 -13.07 12.89
N THR A 18 6.20 -13.59 12.23
CA THR A 18 4.90 -12.94 12.11
C THR A 18 3.95 -13.23 13.26
N ARG A 19 4.39 -13.93 14.32
CA ARG A 19 3.60 -14.08 15.56
C ARG A 19 3.55 -12.81 16.38
N VAL A 20 4.63 -12.01 16.33
CA VAL A 20 4.79 -10.79 17.12
C VAL A 20 4.35 -9.57 16.35
N THR A 21 4.61 -9.53 15.04
CA THR A 21 4.34 -8.36 14.19
C THR A 21 3.86 -8.74 12.79
N ASN A 22 3.23 -7.80 12.09
CA ASN A 22 2.86 -7.97 10.69
C ASN A 22 4.11 -8.04 9.80
N LYS A 23 4.10 -8.88 8.76
CA LYS A 23 5.25 -9.03 7.83
C LYS A 23 5.73 -7.69 7.24
N HIS A 24 4.82 -6.76 6.97
CA HIS A 24 5.16 -5.48 6.34
C HIS A 24 5.82 -4.49 7.32
N LEU A 25 5.83 -4.79 8.61
CA LEU A 25 6.54 -4.03 9.64
C LEU A 25 7.94 -4.61 9.90
N LEU A 26 8.27 -5.77 9.34
CA LEU A 26 9.60 -6.36 9.45
C LEU A 26 10.63 -5.47 8.71
N PRO A 27 11.85 -5.38 9.24
CA PRO A 27 12.89 -4.59 8.61
C PRO A 27 13.37 -5.25 7.32
N ILE A 28 13.63 -4.42 6.32
CA ILE A 28 14.45 -4.74 5.17
C ILE A 28 15.65 -3.83 5.28
N TYR A 29 16.80 -4.42 5.61
CA TYR A 29 18.01 -3.68 5.95
C TYR A 29 17.77 -2.65 7.08
N ASP A 30 17.64 -1.37 6.75
CA ASP A 30 17.57 -0.25 7.69
C ASP A 30 16.15 0.34 7.87
N LYS A 31 15.14 -0.17 7.13
CA LYS A 31 13.78 0.40 7.12
C LYS A 31 12.68 -0.66 7.18
N PRO A 32 11.52 -0.36 7.77
CA PRO A 32 10.36 -1.26 7.69
C PRO A 32 9.93 -1.51 6.24
N MET A 33 9.55 -2.75 5.91
CA MET A 33 9.13 -3.17 4.56
C MET A 33 8.05 -2.25 3.95
N VAL A 34 7.09 -1.78 4.74
CA VAL A 34 6.01 -0.88 4.28
C VAL A 34 6.50 0.50 3.79
N PHE A 35 7.72 0.92 4.13
CA PHE A 35 8.25 2.22 3.67
C PHE A 35 8.51 2.22 2.16
N TYR A 36 8.94 1.08 1.61
CA TYR A 36 9.27 0.94 0.19
C TYR A 36 8.06 1.19 -0.73
N PRO A 37 6.90 0.54 -0.53
CA PRO A 37 5.74 0.82 -1.37
C PRO A 37 5.18 2.23 -1.18
N ILE A 38 5.26 2.81 0.02
CA ILE A 38 4.87 4.21 0.25
C ILE A 38 5.76 5.13 -0.59
N GLN A 39 7.08 4.97 -0.49
CA GLN A 39 8.02 5.79 -1.25
C GLN A 39 7.84 5.62 -2.75
N ALA A 40 7.55 4.40 -3.23
CA ALA A 40 7.29 4.15 -4.65
C ALA A 40 6.05 4.92 -5.16
N LEU A 41 4.97 4.98 -4.37
CA LEU A 41 3.78 5.78 -4.73
C LEU A 41 4.05 7.29 -4.65
N VAL A 42 4.78 7.74 -3.63
CA VAL A 42 5.20 9.15 -3.49
C VAL A 42 6.06 9.58 -4.68
N ASN A 43 7.03 8.76 -5.07
CA ASN A 43 7.91 9.00 -6.22
C ASN A 43 7.14 9.03 -7.56
N ALA A 44 5.99 8.35 -7.63
CA ALA A 44 5.06 8.42 -8.74
C ALA A 44 4.15 9.66 -8.71
N GLY A 45 4.31 10.54 -7.71
CA GLY A 45 3.54 11.77 -7.53
C GLY A 45 2.17 11.57 -6.90
N VAL A 46 1.97 10.49 -6.13
CA VAL A 46 0.76 10.29 -5.31
C VAL A 46 0.89 11.03 -3.99
N THR A 47 -0.14 11.80 -3.61
CA THR A 47 -0.15 12.57 -2.35
C THR A 47 -1.14 12.05 -1.31
N ASP A 48 -2.08 11.22 -1.73
CA ASP A 48 -3.14 10.69 -0.90
C ASP A 48 -3.14 9.17 -1.03
N ILE A 49 -2.89 8.48 0.08
CA ILE A 49 -2.72 7.02 0.12
C ILE A 49 -3.71 6.41 1.10
N MET A 50 -4.33 5.30 0.72
CA MET A 50 -5.08 4.41 1.60
C MET A 50 -4.24 3.16 1.90
N LEU A 51 -3.97 2.93 3.18
CA LEU A 51 -3.36 1.71 3.68
C LEU A 51 -4.47 0.74 4.11
N VAL A 52 -4.61 -0.37 3.38
CA VAL A 52 -5.54 -1.45 3.72
C VAL A 52 -4.81 -2.48 4.55
N THR A 53 -5.10 -2.52 5.84
CA THR A 53 -4.50 -3.47 6.79
C THR A 53 -5.53 -4.49 7.28
N GLY A 54 -5.11 -5.45 8.08
CA GLY A 54 -5.99 -6.46 8.66
C GLY A 54 -5.30 -7.21 9.80
N GLY A 55 -6.08 -7.97 10.58
CA GLY A 55 -5.58 -8.74 11.71
C GLY A 55 -5.19 -7.87 12.92
N ASN A 56 -4.42 -8.45 13.85
CA ASN A 56 -4.23 -7.88 15.19
C ASN A 56 -3.26 -6.69 15.26
N ASN A 57 -2.56 -6.38 14.17
CA ASN A 57 -1.45 -5.42 14.15
C ASN A 57 -1.79 -4.12 13.40
N ALA A 58 -3.08 -3.85 13.15
CA ALA A 58 -3.51 -2.63 12.47
C ALA A 58 -3.02 -1.35 13.19
N GLY A 59 -3.04 -1.35 14.53
CA GLY A 59 -2.58 -0.22 15.35
C GLY A 59 -1.08 0.09 15.23
N ASP A 60 -0.26 -0.91 14.92
CA ASP A 60 1.19 -0.71 14.76
C ASP A 60 1.52 0.13 13.52
N PHE A 61 0.73 -0.01 12.44
CA PHE A 61 0.89 0.83 11.26
C PHE A 61 0.60 2.30 11.57
N LEU A 62 -0.48 2.59 12.30
CA LEU A 62 -0.81 3.95 12.69
C LEU A 62 0.29 4.54 13.60
N ARG A 63 0.83 3.74 14.53
CA ARG A 63 1.93 4.15 15.40
C ARG A 63 3.21 4.46 14.62
N LEU A 64 3.52 3.68 13.59
CA LEU A 64 4.73 3.84 12.78
C LEU A 64 4.62 4.96 11.74
N LEU A 65 3.47 5.07 11.06
CA LEU A 65 3.31 5.91 9.87
C LEU A 65 2.55 7.21 10.14
N GLY A 66 1.83 7.30 11.26
CA GLY A 66 1.08 8.49 11.64
C GLY A 66 0.09 8.93 10.56
N ASN A 67 0.13 10.21 10.19
CA ASN A 67 -0.68 10.78 9.12
C ASN A 67 0.05 10.79 7.75
N GLY A 68 1.26 10.24 7.67
CA GLY A 68 2.08 10.21 6.46
C GLY A 68 2.91 11.47 6.17
N SER A 69 2.94 12.46 7.05
CA SER A 69 3.68 13.72 6.84
C SER A 69 5.17 13.50 6.59
N ASP A 70 5.76 12.49 7.22
CA ASP A 70 7.19 12.17 7.12
C ASP A 70 7.58 11.71 5.71
N PHE A 71 6.60 11.26 4.92
CA PHE A 71 6.76 10.90 3.50
C PHE A 71 6.36 12.03 2.54
N GLY A 72 5.96 13.21 3.05
CA GLY A 72 5.45 14.32 2.26
C GLY A 72 4.02 14.10 1.72
N LEU A 73 3.27 13.15 2.29
CA LEU A 73 1.87 12.92 1.92
C LEU A 73 0.98 14.04 2.45
N LYS A 74 -0.08 14.35 1.70
CA LYS A 74 -1.17 15.20 2.18
C LYS A 74 -2.04 14.45 3.18
N ARG A 75 -2.34 13.18 2.89
CA ARG A 75 -3.16 12.31 3.73
C ARG A 75 -2.73 10.85 3.59
N LEU A 76 -2.54 10.20 4.74
CA LEU A 76 -2.50 8.75 4.85
C LEU A 76 -3.76 8.27 5.57
N HIS A 77 -4.57 7.51 4.85
CA HIS A 77 -5.80 6.90 5.32
C HIS A 77 -5.55 5.45 5.70
N TYR A 78 -6.38 4.92 6.58
CA TYR A 78 -6.35 3.52 7.01
C TYR A 78 -7.73 2.92 6.87
N THR A 79 -7.78 1.70 6.38
CA THR A 79 -9.01 0.88 6.42
C THR A 79 -8.66 -0.54 6.82
N TYR A 80 -9.65 -1.26 7.35
CA TYR A 80 -9.47 -2.57 7.95
C TYR A 80 -10.19 -3.64 7.14
N GLN A 81 -9.43 -4.66 6.74
CA GLN A 81 -9.93 -5.89 6.15
C GLN A 81 -10.15 -6.92 7.27
N ASP A 82 -11.41 -7.26 7.50
CA ASP A 82 -11.89 -8.15 8.56
C ASP A 82 -11.45 -9.61 8.40
N ARG A 83 -11.28 -10.07 7.16
CA ARG A 83 -10.88 -11.45 6.83
C ARG A 83 -9.99 -11.50 5.59
N PRO A 84 -9.13 -12.52 5.44
CA PRO A 84 -8.23 -12.66 4.28
C PRO A 84 -9.00 -13.10 3.02
N ALA A 85 -9.85 -12.22 2.48
CA ALA A 85 -10.68 -12.44 1.30
C ALA A 85 -10.00 -12.03 -0.03
N GLY A 86 -8.68 -11.82 0.00
CA GLY A 86 -7.86 -11.53 -1.18
C GLY A 86 -7.82 -10.05 -1.59
N ILE A 87 -7.07 -9.80 -2.68
CA ILE A 87 -6.74 -8.45 -3.20
C ILE A 87 -8.00 -7.71 -3.65
N ALA A 88 -8.89 -8.38 -4.38
CA ALA A 88 -10.10 -7.75 -4.91
C ALA A 88 -11.05 -7.26 -3.80
N HIS A 89 -11.18 -8.04 -2.72
CA HIS A 89 -11.95 -7.62 -1.54
C HIS A 89 -11.31 -6.37 -0.90
N ALA A 90 -10.00 -6.38 -0.72
CA ALA A 90 -9.25 -5.27 -0.13
C ALA A 90 -9.40 -3.98 -0.96
N LEU A 91 -9.32 -4.08 -2.29
CA LEU A 91 -9.56 -2.97 -3.21
C LEU A 91 -11.03 -2.48 -3.16
N GLY A 92 -11.98 -3.39 -2.97
CA GLY A 92 -13.39 -3.04 -2.77
C GLY A 92 -13.63 -2.14 -1.55
N LEU A 93 -12.86 -2.33 -0.47
CA LEU A 93 -12.92 -1.49 0.74
C LEU A 93 -12.45 -0.05 0.52
N THR A 94 -11.81 0.24 -0.61
CA THR A 94 -11.32 1.59 -0.92
C THR A 94 -12.26 2.36 -1.86
N ARG A 95 -13.49 1.88 -2.09
CA ARG A 95 -14.45 2.50 -3.03
C ARG A 95 -14.71 3.98 -2.70
N ASP A 96 -15.06 4.27 -1.45
CA ASP A 96 -15.38 5.64 -1.03
C ASP A 96 -14.13 6.52 -1.03
N PHE A 97 -12.96 5.94 -0.73
CA PHE A 97 -11.69 6.64 -0.87
C PHE A 97 -11.37 6.97 -2.32
N ALA A 98 -11.67 6.08 -3.28
CA ALA A 98 -11.44 6.31 -4.69
C ALA A 98 -12.25 7.53 -5.17
N ASP A 99 -13.52 7.62 -4.79
CA ASP A 99 -14.42 8.74 -5.12
C ASP A 99 -14.45 9.03 -6.63
N GLY A 100 -14.55 7.97 -7.43
CA GLY A 100 -14.54 8.04 -8.90
C GLY A 100 -13.17 8.34 -9.55
N ASP A 101 -12.13 8.63 -8.77
CA ASP A 101 -10.77 8.85 -9.27
C ASP A 101 -10.04 7.52 -9.57
N SER A 102 -9.03 7.58 -10.43
CA SER A 102 -8.16 6.44 -10.73
C SER A 102 -7.30 6.07 -9.53
N LEU A 103 -7.02 4.77 -9.38
CA LEU A 103 -6.20 4.22 -8.30
C LEU A 103 -4.88 3.64 -8.84
N LEU A 104 -3.80 3.87 -8.09
CA LEU A 104 -2.53 3.15 -8.22
C LEU A 104 -2.39 2.20 -7.03
N LEU A 105 -2.53 0.90 -7.25
CA LEU A 105 -2.44 -0.13 -6.21
C LEU A 105 -1.05 -0.76 -6.16
N MET A 106 -0.54 -0.97 -4.94
CA MET A 106 0.69 -1.71 -4.66
C MET A 106 0.48 -2.73 -3.53
N LEU A 107 1.14 -3.89 -3.63
CA LEU A 107 1.23 -4.83 -2.52
C LEU A 107 2.31 -4.38 -1.55
N GLY A 108 2.05 -4.49 -0.25
CA GLY A 108 2.92 -3.96 0.80
C GLY A 108 4.31 -4.58 0.87
N ASP A 109 4.50 -5.74 0.25
CA ASP A 109 5.75 -6.50 0.21
C ASP A 109 6.48 -6.42 -1.14
N ASN A 110 5.96 -5.65 -2.09
CA ASN A 110 6.65 -5.39 -3.35
C ASN A 110 7.63 -4.22 -3.19
N ILE A 111 8.89 -4.47 -3.56
CA ILE A 111 9.97 -3.49 -3.50
C ILE A 111 10.36 -3.14 -4.93
N ILE A 112 10.29 -1.85 -5.27
CA ILE A 112 10.66 -1.34 -6.58
C ILE A 112 11.81 -0.35 -6.37
N GLU A 113 12.99 -0.69 -6.90
CA GLU A 113 14.17 0.20 -6.85
C GLU A 113 14.02 1.41 -7.80
N GLY A 114 13.30 1.24 -8.90
CA GLY A 114 13.01 2.28 -9.87
C GLY A 114 11.84 3.19 -9.48
N ASN A 115 11.36 3.97 -10.45
CA ASN A 115 10.21 4.86 -10.27
C ASN A 115 9.01 4.35 -11.10
N LEU A 116 7.82 4.38 -10.51
CA LEU A 116 6.55 4.08 -11.18
C LEU A 116 5.99 5.23 -12.04
N LEU A 117 6.63 6.39 -12.07
CA LEU A 117 6.17 7.58 -12.78
C LEU A 117 5.91 7.30 -14.26
N GLN A 118 6.77 6.52 -14.93
CA GLN A 118 6.54 6.18 -16.34
C GLN A 118 5.33 5.25 -16.51
N ALA A 119 5.16 4.27 -15.62
CA ALA A 119 3.99 3.38 -15.65
C ALA A 119 2.69 4.16 -15.43
N ARG A 120 2.69 5.11 -14.48
CA ARG A 120 1.58 6.04 -14.24
C ARG A 120 1.28 6.87 -15.49
N ARG A 121 2.27 7.54 -16.09
CA ARG A 121 2.08 8.38 -17.29
C ARG A 121 1.52 7.56 -18.45
N ASN A 122 1.98 6.34 -18.63
CA ASN A 122 1.47 5.46 -19.67
C ASN A 122 0.01 5.03 -19.43
N PHE A 123 -0.40 4.87 -18.16
CA PHE A 123 -1.80 4.64 -17.81
C PHE A 123 -2.66 5.89 -18.06
N GLU A 124 -2.18 7.08 -17.67
CA GLU A 124 -2.87 8.35 -17.92
C GLU A 124 -3.08 8.58 -19.42
N ALA A 125 -2.05 8.29 -20.24
CA ALA A 125 -2.13 8.38 -21.70
C ALA A 125 -3.09 7.35 -22.34
N GLN A 126 -3.35 6.23 -21.66
CA GLN A 126 -4.31 5.22 -22.11
C GLN A 126 -5.77 5.70 -21.96
N GLY A 127 -6.04 6.63 -21.03
CA GLY A 127 -7.34 7.26 -20.82
C GLY A 127 -8.40 6.41 -20.11
N GLN A 128 -8.44 5.08 -20.34
CA GLN A 128 -9.42 4.19 -19.72
C GLN A 128 -8.90 2.76 -19.50
N GLY A 129 -9.62 1.99 -18.68
CA GLY A 129 -9.33 0.59 -18.39
C GLY A 129 -8.34 0.42 -17.24
N ALA A 130 -7.53 -0.63 -17.31
CA ALA A 130 -6.52 -0.94 -16.29
C ALA A 130 -5.16 -1.18 -16.95
N ARG A 131 -4.09 -0.99 -16.16
CA ARG A 131 -2.73 -1.35 -16.55
C ARG A 131 -2.07 -2.10 -15.40
N VAL A 132 -1.46 -3.23 -15.73
CA VAL A 132 -0.72 -4.06 -14.77
C VAL A 132 0.76 -3.97 -15.11
N VAL A 133 1.59 -3.74 -14.10
CA VAL A 133 3.05 -3.80 -14.21
C VAL A 133 3.48 -5.11 -13.57
N LEU A 134 4.12 -5.96 -14.36
CA LEU A 134 4.79 -7.16 -13.88
C LEU A 134 6.29 -6.83 -13.84
N THR A 135 6.90 -7.00 -12.68
CA THR A 135 8.32 -6.79 -12.42
C THR A 135 9.01 -8.10 -12.17
#